data_AF-A0A3Q0CZ62-F1
#
_entry.id   AF-A0A3Q0CZ62-F1
#
_cell.length_a   1.000
_cell.length_b   1.000
_cell.length_c   1.000
_cell.angle_alpha   90.00
_cell.angle_beta   90.00
_cell.angle_gamma   90.00
#
_symmetry.space_group_name_H-M   'P 1'
#
loop_
_entity.id
_entity.type
_entity.pdbx_description
1 polymer ?
#
loop_
_entity_poly.entity_id
_entity_poly.type
_entity_poly.pdbx_seq_one_letter_code
_entity_poly.pdbx_strand_id
1 'polypeptide(L)'
;MAALSLQKVDDGMAKAYRGGSSNSCLTTCSLASTGAEQGVRCEVSIADWLHLLKQGNQGSLSNGNISSPLRSYRTTICTVLRHSCISRLETTIDLIADLKEQLSSHFKEVMVGLMYPPPSYDAHELWHAMKGAGTDENCLIEILASRTNGEIFQIREAYCLQYSNNLQEDIYSETSGHFRDTLMNLVQGTREEGYADPATAAQDAMVLWEACQQKTGEHKTMLQMILCNKSYPQLWLVFQEFQSISGQDMVDAINDCYEGYFQELLVAIVRCVQDKASYFAYKLYRAIHDFGFHNKTVIRILIARSEIDLMTIRKRYKERFGKSLFHDIKNFASGHYEKALLAICAGDVEGY
;
A
#
# COMPACT_ATOMS: atom_id res chain seq x y z
N MET A 1 31.22 -57.28 -26.53
CA MET A 1 32.14 -56.68 -25.55
C MET A 1 31.51 -55.42 -24.99
N ALA A 2 31.63 -55.24 -23.67
CA ALA A 2 31.23 -54.09 -22.86
C ALA A 2 29.73 -53.84 -22.66
N ALA A 3 29.22 -54.45 -21.59
CA ALA A 3 28.24 -53.83 -20.72
C ALA A 3 28.87 -52.65 -19.99
N LEU A 4 28.14 -51.54 -19.83
CA LEU A 4 28.40 -50.53 -18.80
C LEU A 4 27.07 -49.98 -18.30
N SER A 5 26.91 -50.15 -16.99
CA SER A 5 25.78 -49.83 -16.13
C SER A 5 25.92 -48.43 -15.52
N LEU A 6 24.77 -47.77 -15.37
CA LEU A 6 24.33 -46.91 -14.26
C LEU A 6 25.32 -45.90 -13.65
N GLN A 7 25.00 -44.62 -13.83
CA GLN A 7 25.09 -43.64 -12.74
C GLN A 7 23.98 -42.59 -12.84
N LYS A 8 23.35 -42.36 -11.69
CA LYS A 8 22.24 -41.45 -11.41
C LYS A 8 22.61 -40.01 -11.75
N VAL A 9 21.66 -39.27 -12.33
CA VAL A 9 21.69 -37.81 -12.37
C VAL A 9 20.60 -37.34 -11.40
N ASP A 10 21.00 -37.13 -10.16
CA ASP A 10 20.29 -36.31 -9.17
C ASP A 10 21.26 -35.23 -8.70
N ASP A 11 20.70 -34.08 -8.34
CA ASP A 11 21.29 -32.86 -7.77
C ASP A 11 21.95 -31.85 -8.71
N GLY A 12 21.18 -30.79 -9.03
CA GLY A 12 21.67 -29.65 -9.81
C GLY A 12 20.80 -28.38 -9.80
N MET A 13 20.04 -28.09 -8.73
CA MET A 13 19.36 -26.78 -8.57
C MET A 13 19.36 -26.30 -7.11
N ALA A 14 20.56 -26.17 -6.54
CA ALA A 14 20.79 -25.44 -5.30
C ALA A 14 22.18 -24.82 -5.31
N LYS A 15 22.32 -23.61 -5.91
CA LYS A 15 23.38 -22.63 -5.64
C LYS A 15 23.24 -21.41 -6.56
N ALA A 16 22.48 -20.41 -6.13
CA ALA A 16 22.60 -19.04 -6.60
C ALA A 16 22.08 -18.04 -5.55
N TYR A 17 22.54 -18.17 -4.30
CA TYR A 17 22.40 -17.14 -3.26
C TYR A 17 23.60 -17.22 -2.33
N ARG A 18 24.77 -16.76 -2.78
CA ARG A 18 25.89 -16.32 -1.94
C ARG A 18 26.79 -15.38 -2.74
N GLY A 19 26.94 -14.14 -2.26
CA GLY A 19 28.07 -13.29 -2.66
C GLY A 19 27.71 -11.88 -3.11
N GLY A 20 27.14 -11.07 -2.23
CA GLY A 20 27.10 -9.62 -2.37
C GLY A 20 27.14 -9.00 -0.97
N SER A 21 28.29 -8.48 -0.59
CA SER A 21 28.63 -8.01 0.76
C SER A 21 27.69 -6.93 1.28
N SER A 22 26.89 -7.28 2.29
CA SER A 22 26.19 -6.35 3.18
C SER A 22 27.18 -5.82 4.23
N ASN A 23 27.68 -4.60 4.02
CA ASN A 23 28.31 -3.80 5.08
C ASN A 23 28.20 -2.31 4.72
N SER A 24 27.06 -1.69 5.03
CA SER A 24 26.93 -0.22 5.05
C SER A 24 25.78 0.33 5.91
N CYS A 25 25.24 -0.43 6.87
CA CYS A 25 24.25 0.10 7.83
C CYS A 25 24.84 0.53 9.18
N LEU A 26 26.16 0.55 9.35
CA LEU A 26 26.79 0.98 10.60
C LEU A 26 27.90 1.98 10.35
N THR A 27 27.57 3.28 10.44
CA THR A 27 28.56 4.29 10.83
C THR A 27 27.89 5.47 11.55
N THR A 28 28.18 5.56 12.85
CA THR A 28 28.24 6.74 13.73
C THR A 28 26.99 7.61 13.96
N CYS A 29 26.46 7.54 15.19
CA CYS A 29 26.27 8.73 16.02
C CYS A 29 26.31 8.35 17.51
N SER A 30 27.45 8.61 18.17
CA SER A 30 27.51 8.71 19.63
C SER A 30 27.56 10.19 19.99
N LEU A 31 26.52 10.67 20.65
CA LEU A 31 26.60 11.85 21.51
C LEU A 31 25.72 11.59 22.72
N ALA A 32 26.38 11.51 23.87
CA ALA A 32 25.75 11.54 25.17
C ALA A 32 25.33 12.98 25.48
N SER A 33 24.11 13.17 25.98
CA SER A 33 23.74 14.34 26.75
C SER A 33 22.94 13.92 27.99
N THR A 34 23.56 14.16 29.14
CA THR A 34 22.92 14.16 30.45
C THR A 34 22.14 15.47 30.62
N GLY A 35 20.85 15.40 30.91
CA GLY A 35 20.05 16.56 31.26
C GLY A 35 18.60 16.16 31.53
N ALA A 36 18.18 16.21 32.78
CA ALA A 36 16.78 16.05 33.15
C ALA A 36 16.05 17.37 32.91
N GLU A 37 15.24 17.44 31.84
CA GLU A 37 14.30 18.53 31.61
C GLU A 37 12.87 18.07 31.91
N GLN A 38 12.18 18.85 32.73
CA GLN A 38 10.77 18.65 33.06
C GLN A 38 9.92 18.82 31.79
N GLY A 39 9.21 17.76 31.40
CA GLY A 39 8.46 17.68 30.15
C GLY A 39 7.42 18.79 29.99
N VAL A 40 7.51 19.54 28.89
CA VAL A 40 6.56 20.57 28.49
C VAL A 40 5.60 19.95 27.47
N ARG A 41 4.31 19.77 27.83
CA ARG A 41 3.27 19.17 26.97
C ARG A 41 2.66 20.20 26.00
N CYS A 42 2.39 19.79 24.75
CA CYS A 42 1.56 20.58 23.81
C CYS A 42 0.09 20.57 24.28
N GLU A 43 -0.60 21.72 24.41
CA GLU A 43 -2.05 21.79 24.67
C GLU A 43 -2.80 22.23 23.40
N VAL A 44 -2.91 21.35 22.40
CA VAL A 44 -3.81 21.61 21.25
C VAL A 44 -5.11 20.88 21.51
N SER A 45 -6.22 21.61 21.63
CA SER A 45 -7.52 20.99 21.85
C SER A 45 -7.95 20.21 20.61
N ILE A 46 -8.74 19.15 20.79
CA ILE A 46 -9.28 18.38 19.66
C ILE A 46 -10.11 19.27 18.71
N ALA A 47 -10.70 20.36 19.22
CA ALA A 47 -11.43 21.34 18.41
C ALA A 47 -10.50 22.10 17.46
N ASP A 48 -9.31 22.47 17.91
CA ASP A 48 -8.30 23.13 17.09
C ASP A 48 -7.84 22.19 15.97
N TRP A 49 -7.58 20.91 16.29
CA TRP A 49 -7.25 19.88 15.29
C TRP A 49 -8.29 19.78 14.18
N LEU A 50 -9.57 19.67 14.55
CA LEU A 50 -10.66 19.60 13.59
C LEU A 50 -10.79 20.88 12.75
N HIS A 51 -10.47 22.03 13.32
CA HIS A 51 -10.44 23.30 12.59
C HIS A 51 -9.28 23.33 11.58
N LEU A 52 -8.10 22.84 11.95
CA LEU A 52 -6.94 22.76 11.07
C LEU A 52 -7.14 21.81 9.88
N LEU A 53 -7.76 20.66 10.13
CA LEU A 53 -8.15 19.72 9.06
C LEU A 53 -9.10 20.40 8.05
N LYS A 54 -10.04 21.24 8.54
CA LYS A 54 -10.95 22.01 7.68
C LYS A 54 -10.24 23.14 6.93
N GLN A 55 -9.25 23.80 7.54
CA GLN A 55 -8.49 24.87 6.87
C GLN A 55 -7.57 24.33 5.76
N GLY A 56 -7.00 23.13 5.93
CA GLY A 56 -6.27 22.44 4.86
C GLY A 56 -7.11 22.21 3.61
N ASN A 57 -8.43 22.08 3.78
CA ASN A 57 -9.41 21.95 2.71
C ASN A 57 -9.65 23.29 1.98
N GLN A 58 -9.76 24.41 2.70
CA GLN A 58 -10.11 25.73 2.11
C GLN A 58 -8.98 26.43 1.34
N GLY A 59 -7.72 26.00 1.49
CA GLY A 59 -6.57 26.54 0.74
C GLY A 59 -6.59 26.28 -0.77
N SER A 60 -7.56 25.50 -1.27
CA SER A 60 -7.79 25.22 -2.70
C SER A 60 -8.61 26.30 -3.42
N LEU A 61 -9.34 27.16 -2.68
CA LEU A 61 -10.44 27.96 -3.24
C LEU A 61 -10.10 29.41 -3.60
N SER A 62 -8.88 29.91 -3.33
CA SER A 62 -8.64 31.35 -3.38
C SER A 62 -7.94 31.90 -4.62
N ASN A 63 -7.82 31.16 -5.74
CA ASN A 63 -7.42 31.77 -7.02
C ASN A 63 -7.83 30.88 -8.21
N GLY A 64 -8.75 31.37 -9.04
CA GLY A 64 -9.19 30.75 -10.30
C GLY A 64 -8.13 30.71 -11.41
N ASN A 65 -6.85 30.58 -11.06
CA ASN A 65 -5.74 30.35 -11.97
C ASN A 65 -5.04 29.04 -11.56
N ILE A 66 -5.20 28.02 -12.39
CA ILE A 66 -4.51 26.73 -12.27
C ILE A 66 -3.03 26.95 -12.61
N SER A 67 -2.23 27.43 -11.65
CA SER A 67 -0.77 27.46 -11.79
C SER A 67 0.03 27.57 -10.47
N SER A 68 -0.57 27.36 -9.29
CA SER A 68 0.18 27.28 -8.03
C SER A 68 0.04 25.89 -7.39
N PRO A 69 1.06 25.39 -6.66
CA PRO A 69 1.07 24.02 -6.17
C PRO A 69 -0.07 23.81 -5.18
N LEU A 70 -0.95 22.86 -5.46
CA LEU A 70 -1.91 22.31 -4.52
C LEU A 70 -1.18 22.02 -3.22
N ARG A 71 -1.43 22.82 -2.17
CA ARG A 71 -0.75 22.66 -0.88
C ARG A 71 -1.29 21.37 -0.27
N SER A 72 -0.49 20.31 -0.36
CA SER A 72 -0.82 18.94 0.09
C SER A 72 -1.50 18.97 1.46
N TYR A 73 -2.56 18.18 1.66
CA TYR A 73 -3.32 18.12 2.93
C TYR A 73 -2.39 17.87 4.11
N ARG A 74 -1.48 16.91 3.99
CA ARG A 74 -0.40 16.62 4.93
C ARG A 74 0.55 17.79 5.06
N THR A 75 0.87 18.51 3.99
CA THR A 75 1.71 19.71 4.10
C THR A 75 1.01 20.80 4.88
N THR A 76 -0.27 21.09 4.63
CA THR A 76 -1.01 22.13 5.36
C THR A 76 -1.29 21.71 6.80
N ILE A 77 -1.67 20.45 7.05
CA ILE A 77 -1.88 19.91 8.39
C ILE A 77 -0.53 19.88 9.13
N CYS A 78 0.53 19.26 8.61
CA CYS A 78 1.85 19.26 9.24
C CYS A 78 2.44 20.66 9.41
N THR A 79 2.25 21.59 8.46
CA THR A 79 2.74 22.96 8.57
C THR A 79 1.95 23.75 9.60
N VAL A 80 0.63 23.62 9.66
CA VAL A 80 -0.17 24.35 10.65
C VAL A 80 -0.02 23.73 12.04
N LEU A 81 0.17 22.42 12.16
CA LEU A 81 0.51 21.76 13.43
C LEU A 81 1.89 22.10 13.92
N ARG A 82 2.86 22.16 13.00
CA ARG A 82 4.12 22.83 13.27
C ARG A 82 3.82 24.23 13.75
N HIS A 83 3.10 25.09 13.04
CA HIS A 83 2.89 26.47 13.46
C HIS A 83 2.07 26.65 14.77
N SER A 84 1.19 25.71 15.14
CA SER A 84 0.33 25.75 16.34
C SER A 84 0.98 25.09 17.56
N CYS A 85 1.75 24.00 17.42
CA CYS A 85 2.58 23.44 18.51
C CYS A 85 3.98 24.10 18.58
N ILE A 86 4.47 24.75 17.51
CA ILE A 86 5.72 25.53 17.49
C ILE A 86 5.43 26.92 18.05
N SER A 87 5.31 26.95 19.37
CA SER A 87 6.30 27.71 20.12
C SER A 87 7.26 26.80 20.92
N ARG A 88 7.10 25.45 20.88
CA ARG A 88 7.72 24.55 21.88
C ARG A 88 8.19 23.15 21.42
N LEU A 89 8.06 22.76 20.14
CA LEU A 89 8.55 21.46 19.64
C LEU A 89 9.65 21.64 18.60
N GLU A 90 10.79 20.98 18.78
CA GLU A 90 11.98 21.13 17.92
C GLU A 90 11.94 20.20 16.69
N THR A 91 11.24 19.05 16.73
CA THR A 91 11.19 18.10 15.60
C THR A 91 9.82 17.42 15.37
N THR A 92 9.63 16.82 14.19
CA THR A 92 8.44 16.01 13.84
C THR A 92 8.29 14.76 14.72
N ILE A 93 9.41 14.25 15.28
CA ILE A 93 9.42 13.07 16.16
C ILE A 93 8.72 13.40 17.48
N ASP A 94 9.01 14.58 18.03
CA ASP A 94 8.43 15.05 19.29
C ASP A 94 6.92 15.23 19.17
N LEU A 95 6.46 15.76 18.03
CA LEU A 95 5.03 15.92 17.75
C LEU A 95 4.29 14.58 17.63
N ILE A 96 4.91 13.56 17.02
CA ILE A 96 4.31 12.22 16.95
C ILE A 96 4.22 11.58 18.35
N ALA A 97 5.24 11.76 19.19
CA ALA A 97 5.22 11.27 20.56
C ALA A 97 4.10 11.92 21.39
N ASP A 98 4.01 13.25 21.34
CA ASP A 98 2.96 14.01 22.02
C ASP A 98 1.56 13.57 21.59
N LEU A 99 1.33 13.44 20.28
CA LEU A 99 0.05 12.95 19.75
C LEU A 99 -0.29 11.55 20.27
N LYS A 100 0.72 10.68 20.40
CA LYS A 100 0.52 9.31 20.89
C LYS A 100 0.12 9.27 22.36
N GLU A 101 0.60 10.22 23.17
CA GLU A 101 0.26 10.36 24.59
C GLU A 101 -1.11 10.99 24.81
N GLN A 102 -1.45 12.01 24.01
CA GLN A 102 -2.64 12.83 24.25
C GLN A 102 -3.90 12.29 23.61
N LEU A 103 -3.76 11.56 22.50
CA LEU A 103 -4.89 11.02 21.75
C LEU A 103 -5.10 9.54 22.07
N SER A 104 -6.33 9.09 21.91
CA SER A 104 -6.72 7.70 22.15
C SER A 104 -7.45 7.11 20.95
N SER A 105 -7.53 5.77 20.92
CA SER A 105 -8.30 4.99 19.94
C SER A 105 -7.96 5.34 18.48
N HIS A 106 -8.90 5.15 17.55
CA HIS A 106 -8.71 5.34 16.11
C HIS A 106 -8.50 6.81 15.71
N PHE A 107 -8.93 7.77 16.53
CA PHE A 107 -8.61 9.18 16.28
C PHE A 107 -7.09 9.43 16.38
N LYS A 108 -6.41 8.82 17.35
CA LYS A 108 -4.94 8.83 17.42
C LYS A 108 -4.31 8.25 16.17
N GLU A 109 -4.79 7.08 15.72
CA GLU A 109 -4.25 6.39 14.54
C GLU A 109 -4.30 7.29 13.31
N VAL A 110 -5.43 8.00 13.10
CA VAL A 110 -5.56 8.94 11.99
C VAL A 110 -4.57 10.10 12.10
N MET A 111 -4.54 10.77 13.26
CA MET A 111 -3.69 11.95 13.45
C MET A 111 -2.20 11.60 13.32
N VAL A 112 -1.77 10.51 13.95
CA VAL A 112 -0.39 10.02 13.87
C VAL A 112 -0.04 9.60 12.44
N GLY A 113 -0.93 8.86 11.75
CA GLY A 113 -0.72 8.44 10.37
C GLY A 113 -0.53 9.62 9.40
N LEU A 114 -1.28 10.71 9.61
CA LEU A 114 -1.14 11.94 8.81
C LEU A 114 0.22 12.63 8.97
N MET A 115 0.92 12.42 10.08
CA MET A 115 2.24 13.01 10.35
C MET A 115 3.40 12.33 9.62
N TYR A 116 3.23 11.09 9.19
CA TYR A 116 4.27 10.37 8.45
C TYR A 116 4.37 10.88 7.00
N PRO A 117 5.58 11.06 6.44
CA PRO A 117 5.73 11.15 4.99
C PRO A 117 5.13 9.92 4.28
N PRO A 118 4.64 10.01 3.02
CA PRO A 118 3.93 8.89 2.40
C PRO A 118 4.72 7.56 2.38
N PRO A 119 6.00 7.50 1.96
CA PRO A 119 6.77 6.26 2.01
C PRO A 119 6.99 5.72 3.43
N SER A 120 7.18 6.64 4.38
CA SER A 120 7.29 6.35 5.80
C SER A 120 6.01 5.82 6.43
N TYR A 121 4.84 6.23 5.92
CA TYR A 121 3.55 5.71 6.37
C TYR A 121 3.33 4.29 5.86
N ASP A 122 3.61 4.02 4.59
CA ASP A 122 3.54 2.66 4.05
C ASP A 122 4.54 1.72 4.73
N ALA A 123 5.77 2.17 5.01
CA ALA A 123 6.75 1.41 5.78
C ALA A 123 6.24 1.08 7.19
N HIS A 124 5.58 2.03 7.85
CA HIS A 124 4.94 1.83 9.15
C HIS A 124 3.83 0.79 9.11
N GLU A 125 2.94 0.86 8.12
CA GLU A 125 1.85 -0.10 7.95
C GLU A 125 2.38 -1.51 7.63
N LEU A 126 3.43 -1.64 6.81
CA LEU A 126 4.06 -2.93 6.51
C LEU A 126 4.74 -3.53 7.75
N TRP A 127 5.47 -2.74 8.52
CA TRP A 127 6.11 -3.23 9.75
C TRP A 127 5.07 -3.69 10.76
N HIS A 128 4.00 -2.92 10.96
CA HIS A 128 2.92 -3.29 11.86
C HIS A 128 2.09 -4.48 11.36
N ALA A 129 2.03 -4.71 10.05
CA ALA A 129 1.40 -5.90 9.47
C ALA A 129 2.20 -7.19 9.75
N MET A 130 3.51 -7.08 9.95
CA MET A 130 4.41 -8.21 10.18
C MET A 130 4.86 -8.34 11.64
N LYS A 131 4.54 -7.35 12.49
CA LYS A 131 4.92 -7.37 13.89
C LYS A 131 3.96 -8.19 14.74
N GLY A 132 4.51 -9.17 15.44
CA GLY A 132 3.86 -9.84 16.56
C GLY A 132 3.48 -11.29 16.22
N ALA A 133 2.45 -11.80 16.88
CA ALA A 133 1.94 -13.14 16.58
C ALA A 133 0.94 -13.05 15.41
N GLY A 134 1.38 -13.53 14.24
CA GLY A 134 0.60 -13.52 13.00
C GLY A 134 0.90 -12.33 12.09
N THR A 135 0.33 -12.38 10.89
CA THR A 135 0.59 -11.43 9.81
C THR A 135 -0.72 -10.83 9.32
N ASP A 136 -0.75 -9.54 8.96
CA ASP A 136 -1.86 -8.92 8.23
C ASP A 136 -1.57 -9.00 6.73
N GLU A 137 -1.88 -10.15 6.13
CA GLU A 137 -1.63 -10.39 4.70
C GLU A 137 -2.41 -9.42 3.81
N ASN A 138 -3.59 -9.00 4.26
CA ASN A 138 -4.42 -8.03 3.55
C ASN A 138 -3.75 -6.65 3.42
N CYS A 139 -2.98 -6.23 4.42
CA CYS A 139 -2.16 -5.03 4.36
C CYS A 139 -1.00 -5.19 3.37
N LEU A 140 -0.28 -6.31 3.44
CA LEU A 140 0.82 -6.62 2.51
C LEU A 140 0.34 -6.62 1.05
N ILE A 141 -0.77 -7.29 0.77
CA ILE A 141 -1.41 -7.35 -0.56
C ILE A 141 -1.78 -5.95 -1.04
N GLU A 142 -2.39 -5.13 -0.18
CA GLU A 142 -2.83 -3.79 -0.55
C GLU A 142 -1.70 -2.90 -1.01
N ILE A 143 -0.64 -2.83 -0.21
CA ILE A 143 0.47 -1.93 -0.45
C ILE A 143 1.29 -2.45 -1.63
N LEU A 144 1.76 -3.70 -1.57
CA LEU A 144 2.72 -4.20 -2.56
C LEU A 144 2.12 -4.40 -3.96
N ALA A 145 0.82 -4.69 -4.08
CA ALA A 145 0.18 -4.82 -5.39
C ALA A 145 -0.14 -3.47 -6.07
N SER A 146 -0.25 -2.38 -5.29
CA SER A 146 -0.75 -1.09 -5.79
C SER A 146 0.31 -0.01 -5.98
N ARG A 147 1.46 -0.12 -5.29
CA ARG A 147 2.56 0.84 -5.37
C ARG A 147 3.40 0.65 -6.63
N THR A 148 3.91 1.75 -7.14
CA THR A 148 4.79 1.83 -8.30
C THR A 148 6.24 1.47 -7.92
N ASN A 149 7.09 1.22 -8.91
CA ASN A 149 8.52 0.96 -8.71
C ASN A 149 9.19 2.03 -7.82
N GLY A 150 8.93 3.31 -8.12
CA GLY A 150 9.46 4.44 -7.35
C GLY A 150 8.94 4.49 -5.91
N GLU A 151 7.65 4.25 -5.70
CA GLU A 151 7.08 4.17 -4.35
C GLU A 151 7.67 2.99 -3.56
N ILE A 152 7.80 1.80 -4.16
CA ILE A 152 8.41 0.62 -3.52
C ILE A 152 9.85 0.88 -3.11
N PHE A 153 10.64 1.52 -3.98
CA PHE A 153 12.01 1.92 -3.65
C PHE A 153 12.06 2.82 -2.40
N GLN A 154 11.25 3.87 -2.38
CA GLN A 154 11.20 4.81 -1.24
C GLN A 154 10.67 4.15 0.04
N ILE A 155 9.73 3.20 -0.07
CA ILE A 155 9.22 2.44 1.08
C ILE A 155 10.33 1.60 1.70
N ARG A 156 11.15 0.92 0.89
CA ARG A 156 12.28 0.10 1.39
C ARG A 156 13.31 0.96 2.13
N GLU A 157 13.66 2.12 1.57
CA GLU A 157 14.56 3.06 2.24
C GLU A 157 13.97 3.56 3.56
N ALA A 158 12.70 3.98 3.56
CA ALA A 158 12.03 4.44 4.76
C ALA A 158 11.92 3.35 5.84
N TYR A 159 11.63 2.11 5.43
CA TYR A 159 11.57 0.96 6.34
C TYR A 159 12.90 0.69 7.02
N CYS A 160 13.99 0.69 6.25
CA CYS A 160 15.34 0.49 6.76
C CYS A 160 15.73 1.60 7.76
N LEU A 161 15.44 2.85 7.43
CA LEU A 161 15.75 3.99 8.31
C LEU A 161 14.92 4.01 9.60
N GLN A 162 13.65 3.60 9.54
CA GLN A 162 12.75 3.68 10.69
C GLN A 162 12.89 2.52 11.67
N TYR A 163 13.11 1.31 11.16
CA TYR A 163 13.06 0.08 11.95
C TYR A 163 14.42 -0.62 12.04
N SER A 164 15.45 -0.10 11.36
CA SER A 164 16.78 -0.72 11.29
C SER A 164 16.76 -2.17 10.80
N ASN A 165 15.74 -2.51 9.99
CA ASN A 165 15.48 -3.84 9.44
C ASN A 165 15.33 -3.79 7.92
N ASN A 166 15.46 -4.95 7.26
CA ASN A 166 15.25 -5.08 5.83
C ASN A 166 13.82 -5.57 5.53
N LEU A 167 13.04 -4.77 4.80
CA LEU A 167 11.66 -5.11 4.44
C LEU A 167 11.54 -6.46 3.70
N GLN A 168 12.50 -6.80 2.84
CA GLN A 168 12.48 -8.05 2.08
C GLN A 168 12.77 -9.25 2.98
N GLU A 169 13.66 -9.10 3.97
CA GLU A 169 13.96 -10.15 4.95
C GLU A 169 12.75 -10.43 5.84
N ASP A 170 12.07 -9.37 6.32
CA ASP A 170 10.86 -9.49 7.13
C ASP A 170 9.71 -10.13 6.32
N ILE A 171 9.48 -9.72 5.06
CA ILE A 171 8.49 -10.40 4.20
C ILE A 171 8.83 -11.88 4.03
N TYR A 172 10.11 -12.20 3.86
CA TYR A 172 10.55 -13.58 3.66
C TYR A 172 10.32 -14.46 4.91
N SER A 173 10.50 -13.91 6.11
CA SER A 173 10.29 -14.64 7.37
C SER A 173 8.81 -14.80 7.72
N GLU A 174 7.98 -13.79 7.42
CA GLU A 174 6.57 -13.77 7.82
C GLU A 174 5.62 -14.45 6.85
N THR A 175 6.09 -14.85 5.68
CA THR A 175 5.24 -15.44 4.63
C THR A 175 5.83 -16.72 4.04
N SER A 176 5.03 -17.50 3.31
CA SER A 176 5.49 -18.75 2.70
C SER A 176 4.83 -19.06 1.35
N GLY A 177 5.37 -20.06 0.65
CA GLY A 177 4.86 -20.54 -0.64
C GLY A 177 4.82 -19.47 -1.74
N HIS A 178 3.95 -19.68 -2.74
CA HIS A 178 3.81 -18.76 -3.86
C HIS A 178 3.31 -17.36 -3.46
N PHE A 179 2.62 -17.25 -2.31
CA PHE A 179 2.24 -15.95 -1.76
C PHE A 179 3.50 -15.13 -1.42
N ARG A 180 4.44 -15.70 -0.65
CA ARG A 180 5.73 -15.07 -0.38
C ARG A 180 6.45 -14.72 -1.67
N ASP A 181 6.58 -15.69 -2.57
CA ASP A 181 7.39 -15.49 -3.78
C ASP A 181 6.83 -14.34 -4.63
N THR A 182 5.50 -14.19 -4.68
CA THR A 182 4.84 -13.07 -5.36
C THR A 182 5.11 -11.74 -4.67
N LEU A 183 4.99 -11.66 -3.34
CA LEU A 183 5.35 -10.45 -2.59
C LEU A 183 6.83 -10.07 -2.78
N MET A 184 7.72 -11.06 -2.80
CA MET A 184 9.14 -10.88 -3.04
C MET A 184 9.45 -10.37 -4.45
N ASN A 185 8.64 -10.72 -5.45
CA ASN A 185 8.73 -10.11 -6.78
C ASN A 185 8.26 -8.66 -6.79
N LEU A 186 7.14 -8.35 -6.14
CA LEU A 186 6.59 -7.00 -6.11
C LEU A 186 7.49 -6.02 -5.34
N VAL A 187 8.02 -6.45 -4.18
CA VAL A 187 8.87 -5.60 -3.33
C VAL A 187 10.24 -5.30 -3.95
N GLN A 188 10.63 -5.98 -5.03
CA GLN A 188 11.84 -5.58 -5.77
C GLN A 188 11.67 -4.19 -6.40
N GLY A 189 10.44 -3.85 -6.83
CA GLY A 189 10.16 -2.56 -7.48
C GLY A 189 10.81 -2.42 -8.85
N THR A 190 10.89 -3.53 -9.60
CA THR A 190 11.58 -3.62 -10.90
C THR A 190 10.65 -4.05 -12.03
N ARG A 191 9.36 -3.72 -11.95
CA ARG A 191 8.41 -3.98 -13.03
C ARG A 191 8.85 -3.29 -14.32
N GLU A 192 8.72 -3.96 -15.45
CA GLU A 192 8.97 -3.39 -16.77
C GLU A 192 8.14 -2.10 -16.98
N GLU A 193 8.75 -1.09 -17.60
CA GLU A 193 8.08 0.16 -17.96
C GLU A 193 8.17 0.33 -19.47
N GLY A 194 7.07 0.71 -20.12
CA GLY A 194 7.04 0.89 -21.57
C GLY A 194 5.69 0.55 -22.20
N TYR A 195 5.66 0.62 -23.52
CA TYR A 195 4.50 0.33 -24.36
C TYR A 195 4.22 -1.18 -24.44
N ALA A 196 3.00 -1.52 -24.84
CA ALA A 196 2.61 -2.91 -25.07
C ALA A 196 3.08 -3.41 -26.44
N ASP A 197 3.45 -4.69 -26.49
CA ASP A 197 3.69 -5.45 -27.71
C ASP A 197 2.57 -6.50 -27.89
N PRO A 198 1.75 -6.41 -28.96
CA PRO A 198 0.63 -7.32 -29.17
C PRO A 198 1.03 -8.79 -29.35
N ALA A 199 2.17 -9.07 -29.99
CA ALA A 199 2.61 -10.45 -30.22
C ALA A 199 2.99 -11.12 -28.89
N THR A 200 3.76 -10.43 -28.05
CA THR A 200 4.08 -10.87 -26.69
C THR A 200 2.82 -10.97 -25.84
N ALA A 201 1.85 -10.07 -26.01
CA ALA A 201 0.61 -10.10 -25.24
C ALA A 201 -0.22 -11.36 -25.50
N ALA A 202 -0.34 -11.76 -26.77
CA ALA A 202 -1.03 -12.99 -27.15
C ALA A 202 -0.31 -14.24 -26.60
N GLN A 203 1.03 -14.25 -26.61
CA GLN A 203 1.82 -15.35 -26.07
C GLN A 203 1.67 -15.46 -24.54
N ASP A 204 1.81 -14.33 -23.83
CA ASP A 204 1.66 -14.28 -22.37
C ASP A 204 0.22 -14.65 -21.95
N ALA A 205 -0.79 -14.25 -22.72
CA ALA A 205 -2.18 -14.63 -22.49
C ALA A 205 -2.40 -16.15 -22.58
N MET A 206 -1.79 -16.81 -23.56
CA MET A 206 -1.83 -18.28 -23.68
C MET A 206 -1.19 -18.96 -22.45
N VAL A 207 -0.05 -18.44 -21.97
CA VAL A 207 0.62 -18.96 -20.77
C VAL A 207 -0.28 -18.79 -19.54
N LEU A 208 -0.94 -17.64 -19.38
CA LEU A 208 -1.88 -17.42 -18.28
C LEU A 208 -3.08 -18.38 -18.35
N TRP A 209 -3.61 -18.62 -19.54
CA TRP A 209 -4.70 -19.58 -19.76
C TRP A 209 -4.28 -21.00 -19.40
N GLU A 210 -3.14 -21.48 -19.91
CA GLU A 210 -2.59 -22.79 -19.55
C GLU A 210 -2.34 -22.91 -18.05
N ALA A 211 -1.86 -21.83 -17.40
CA ALA A 211 -1.61 -21.85 -15.97
C ALA A 211 -2.88 -22.02 -15.13
N CYS A 212 -3.99 -21.42 -15.58
CA CYS A 212 -5.31 -21.60 -14.97
C CYS A 212 -5.83 -23.05 -15.16
N GLN A 213 -5.54 -23.69 -16.29
CA GLN A 213 -5.98 -25.06 -16.55
C GLN A 213 -5.17 -26.10 -15.76
N GLN A 214 -3.84 -25.95 -15.71
CA GLN A 214 -2.94 -26.97 -15.16
C GLN A 214 -2.71 -26.82 -13.65
N LYS A 215 -2.65 -25.59 -13.14
CA LYS A 215 -2.54 -25.25 -11.70
C LYS A 215 -1.33 -25.88 -10.97
N THR A 216 -0.31 -26.37 -11.68
CA THR A 216 0.91 -26.93 -11.07
C THR A 216 1.81 -25.81 -10.51
N GLY A 217 2.78 -26.16 -9.67
CA GLY A 217 3.72 -25.18 -9.09
C GLY A 217 4.51 -24.40 -10.15
N GLU A 218 4.92 -25.05 -11.24
CA GLU A 218 5.60 -24.41 -12.36
C GLU A 218 4.69 -23.38 -13.06
N HIS A 219 3.44 -23.75 -13.33
CA HIS A 219 2.46 -22.86 -13.95
C HIS A 219 2.12 -21.65 -13.05
N LYS A 220 2.05 -21.85 -11.73
CA LYS A 220 1.89 -20.75 -10.76
C LYS A 220 3.06 -19.77 -10.84
N THR A 221 4.29 -20.28 -10.96
CA THR A 221 5.49 -19.44 -11.13
C THR A 221 5.46 -18.66 -12.45
N MET A 222 5.07 -19.28 -13.56
CA MET A 222 4.94 -18.58 -14.85
C MET A 222 3.89 -17.46 -14.78
N LEU A 223 2.71 -17.74 -14.22
CA LEU A 223 1.66 -16.75 -14.02
C LEU A 223 2.12 -15.58 -13.14
N GLN A 224 2.79 -15.88 -12.03
CA GLN A 224 3.39 -14.87 -11.15
C GLN A 224 4.42 -14.01 -11.89
N MET A 225 5.29 -14.62 -12.70
CA MET A 225 6.34 -13.90 -13.44
C MET A 225 5.73 -12.90 -14.44
N ILE A 226 4.68 -13.27 -15.15
CA ILE A 226 3.97 -12.35 -16.06
C ILE A 226 3.33 -11.22 -15.26
N LEU A 227 2.49 -11.53 -14.26
CA LEU A 227 1.72 -10.54 -13.52
C LEU A 227 2.58 -9.58 -12.70
N CYS A 228 3.74 -10.00 -12.20
CA CYS A 228 4.62 -9.15 -11.39
C CYS A 228 5.58 -8.28 -12.23
N ASN A 229 6.02 -8.77 -13.40
CA ASN A 229 7.10 -8.11 -14.13
C ASN A 229 6.65 -7.34 -15.36
N LYS A 230 5.58 -7.74 -16.06
CA LYS A 230 5.15 -7.03 -17.27
C LYS A 230 4.63 -5.63 -16.96
N SER A 231 4.83 -4.70 -17.90
CA SER A 231 4.36 -3.32 -17.75
C SER A 231 2.84 -3.27 -17.64
N TYR A 232 2.29 -2.22 -17.04
CA TYR A 232 0.84 -2.07 -16.92
C TYR A 232 0.14 -2.03 -18.29
N PRO A 233 0.65 -1.28 -19.29
CA PRO A 233 0.11 -1.34 -20.65
C PRO A 233 0.15 -2.75 -21.26
N GLN A 234 1.26 -3.48 -21.06
CA GLN A 234 1.39 -4.85 -21.54
C GLN A 234 0.36 -5.77 -20.89
N LEU A 235 0.23 -5.75 -19.57
CA LEU A 235 -0.71 -6.58 -18.82
C LEU A 235 -2.16 -6.29 -19.19
N TRP A 236 -2.50 -5.02 -19.42
CA TRP A 236 -3.84 -4.66 -19.87
C TRP A 236 -4.19 -5.33 -21.19
N LEU A 237 -3.26 -5.35 -22.15
CA LEU A 237 -3.46 -6.05 -23.43
C LEU A 237 -3.47 -7.57 -23.27
N VAL A 238 -2.59 -8.12 -22.43
CA VAL A 238 -2.58 -9.55 -22.07
C VAL A 238 -3.95 -10.00 -21.54
N PHE A 239 -4.60 -9.20 -20.70
CA PHE A 239 -5.92 -9.56 -20.15
C PHE A 239 -7.03 -9.55 -21.21
N GLN A 240 -6.92 -8.68 -22.22
CA GLN A 240 -7.85 -8.69 -23.36
C GLN A 240 -7.67 -9.93 -24.23
N GLU A 241 -6.43 -10.28 -24.55
CA GLU A 241 -6.12 -11.50 -25.30
C GLU A 241 -6.52 -12.75 -24.52
N PHE A 242 -6.29 -12.76 -23.19
CA PHE A 242 -6.74 -13.84 -22.32
C PHE A 242 -8.25 -14.04 -22.40
N GLN A 243 -9.03 -12.95 -22.35
CA GLN A 243 -10.48 -13.03 -22.47
C GLN A 243 -10.91 -13.51 -23.86
N SER A 244 -10.20 -13.11 -24.92
CA SER A 244 -10.44 -13.59 -26.29
C SER A 244 -10.22 -15.10 -26.43
N ILE A 245 -9.17 -15.64 -25.81
CA ILE A 245 -8.83 -17.07 -25.85
C ILE A 245 -9.75 -17.91 -24.97
N SER A 246 -9.96 -17.47 -23.72
CA SER A 246 -10.63 -18.27 -22.69
C SER A 246 -12.14 -18.08 -22.65
N GLY A 247 -12.63 -16.93 -23.15
CA GLY A 247 -14.01 -16.48 -22.96
C GLY A 247 -14.32 -15.97 -21.54
N GLN A 248 -13.34 -15.89 -20.65
CA GLN A 248 -13.51 -15.54 -19.24
C GLN A 248 -12.70 -14.31 -18.85
N ASP A 249 -13.21 -13.50 -17.91
CA ASP A 249 -12.43 -12.42 -17.30
C ASP A 249 -11.29 -12.98 -16.44
N MET A 250 -10.14 -12.29 -16.43
CA MET A 250 -8.95 -12.76 -15.71
C MET A 250 -9.19 -12.88 -14.19
N VAL A 251 -9.97 -11.98 -13.58
CA VAL A 251 -10.27 -12.05 -12.14
C VAL A 251 -11.11 -13.30 -11.84
N ASP A 252 -12.12 -13.57 -12.66
CA ASP A 252 -12.98 -14.74 -12.50
C ASP A 252 -12.17 -16.04 -12.67
N ALA A 253 -11.31 -16.10 -13.71
CA ALA A 253 -10.44 -17.25 -13.91
C ALA A 253 -9.50 -17.51 -12.72
N ILE A 254 -8.90 -16.46 -12.14
CA ILE A 254 -8.06 -16.58 -10.93
C ILE A 254 -8.89 -17.11 -9.74
N ASN A 255 -10.10 -16.59 -9.54
CA ASN A 255 -10.99 -17.01 -8.45
C ASN A 255 -11.41 -18.48 -8.57
N ASP A 256 -11.59 -18.98 -9.78
CA ASP A 256 -11.94 -20.39 -10.03
C ASP A 256 -10.72 -21.33 -9.92
N CYS A 257 -9.51 -20.78 -10.05
CA CYS A 257 -8.28 -21.58 -10.14
C CYS A 257 -7.49 -21.67 -8.85
N TYR A 258 -7.54 -20.64 -8.03
CA TYR A 258 -6.70 -20.50 -6.84
C TYR A 258 -7.51 -20.04 -5.64
N GLU A 259 -6.96 -20.22 -4.45
CA GLU A 259 -7.59 -19.84 -3.19
C GLU A 259 -6.61 -19.15 -2.23
N GLY A 260 -7.15 -18.56 -1.16
CA GLY A 260 -6.38 -17.92 -0.10
C GLY A 260 -5.60 -16.70 -0.53
N TYR A 261 -4.59 -16.31 0.24
CA TYR A 261 -3.86 -15.05 0.02
C TYR A 261 -3.07 -14.98 -1.28
N PHE A 262 -2.66 -16.14 -1.83
CA PHE A 262 -2.07 -16.16 -3.16
C PHE A 262 -3.07 -15.70 -4.22
N GLN A 263 -4.29 -16.25 -4.21
CA GLN A 263 -5.37 -15.81 -5.10
C GLN A 263 -5.71 -14.33 -4.87
N GLU A 264 -5.89 -13.90 -3.62
CA GLU A 264 -6.22 -12.50 -3.31
C GLU A 264 -5.16 -11.52 -3.81
N LEU A 265 -3.88 -11.87 -3.71
CA LEU A 265 -2.77 -11.08 -4.23
C LEU A 265 -2.79 -10.97 -5.75
N LEU A 266 -3.01 -12.09 -6.47
CA LEU A 266 -3.11 -12.09 -7.92
C LEU A 266 -4.29 -11.22 -8.39
N VAL A 267 -5.45 -11.36 -7.76
CA VAL A 267 -6.62 -10.52 -8.04
C VAL A 267 -6.34 -9.05 -7.77
N ALA A 268 -5.61 -8.72 -6.69
CA ALA A 268 -5.24 -7.35 -6.39
C ALA A 268 -4.34 -6.74 -7.48
N ILE A 269 -3.36 -7.50 -7.99
CA ILE A 269 -2.50 -7.06 -9.11
C ILE A 269 -3.35 -6.78 -10.36
N VAL A 270 -4.20 -7.73 -10.76
CA VAL A 270 -5.06 -7.59 -11.95
C VAL A 270 -5.97 -6.36 -11.83
N ARG A 271 -6.62 -6.18 -10.67
CA ARG A 271 -7.50 -5.02 -10.44
C ARG A 271 -6.73 -3.70 -10.41
N CYS A 272 -5.51 -3.68 -9.89
CA CYS A 272 -4.67 -2.47 -9.90
C CYS A 272 -4.24 -2.06 -11.31
N VAL A 273 -4.01 -3.04 -12.20
CA VAL A 273 -3.72 -2.81 -13.62
C VAL A 273 -4.97 -2.32 -14.36
N GLN A 274 -6.13 -2.94 -14.14
CA GLN A 274 -7.38 -2.57 -14.81
C GLN A 274 -7.91 -1.20 -14.38
N ASP A 275 -8.07 -0.98 -13.07
CA ASP A 275 -8.54 0.28 -12.49
C ASP A 275 -8.21 0.35 -10.99
N LYS A 276 -7.05 0.94 -10.68
CA LYS A 276 -6.55 1.12 -9.32
C LYS A 276 -7.52 1.89 -8.41
N ALA A 277 -8.25 2.89 -8.95
CA ALA A 277 -9.21 3.63 -8.14
C ALA A 277 -10.43 2.77 -7.79
N SER A 278 -10.92 1.96 -8.73
CA SER A 278 -12.00 0.99 -8.47
C SER A 278 -11.56 -0.11 -7.50
N TYR A 279 -10.29 -0.53 -7.52
CA TYR A 279 -9.73 -1.45 -6.53
C TYR A 279 -9.83 -0.88 -5.10
N PHE A 280 -9.34 0.35 -4.88
CA PHE A 280 -9.43 0.97 -3.56
C PHE A 280 -10.87 1.28 -3.14
N ALA A 281 -11.74 1.67 -4.08
CA ALA A 281 -13.16 1.86 -3.80
C ALA A 281 -13.80 0.56 -3.28
N TYR A 282 -13.51 -0.57 -3.92
CA TYR A 282 -13.97 -1.88 -3.47
C TYR A 282 -13.40 -2.25 -2.10
N LYS A 283 -12.10 -2.04 -1.86
CA LYS A 283 -11.49 -2.30 -0.54
C LYS A 283 -12.12 -1.48 0.57
N LEU A 284 -12.39 -0.20 0.34
CA LEU A 284 -13.09 0.66 1.29
C LEU A 284 -14.51 0.16 1.57
N TYR A 285 -15.23 -0.26 0.53
CA TYR A 285 -16.59 -0.79 0.69
C TYR A 285 -16.59 -2.04 1.57
N ARG A 286 -15.73 -3.02 1.27
CA ARG A 286 -15.59 -4.23 2.08
C ARG A 286 -15.20 -3.91 3.52
N ALA A 287 -14.23 -2.99 3.70
CA ALA A 287 -13.79 -2.57 5.02
C ALA A 287 -14.94 -1.97 5.83
N ILE A 288 -15.84 -1.19 5.21
CA ILE A 288 -16.96 -0.56 5.92
C ILE A 288 -18.10 -1.57 6.17
N HIS A 289 -18.53 -2.30 5.15
CA HIS A 289 -19.76 -3.09 5.19
C HIS A 289 -19.54 -4.56 5.54
N ASP A 290 -18.62 -5.24 4.86
CA ASP A 290 -18.47 -6.70 4.99
C ASP A 290 -17.83 -7.10 6.33
N PHE A 291 -16.94 -6.25 6.86
CA PHE A 291 -16.14 -6.55 8.05
C PHE A 291 -16.57 -5.78 9.30
N GLY A 292 -17.73 -5.13 9.29
CA GLY A 292 -18.21 -4.35 10.45
C GLY A 292 -17.31 -3.18 10.80
N PHE A 293 -16.93 -2.38 9.80
CA PHE A 293 -16.02 -1.24 9.89
C PHE A 293 -14.60 -1.58 10.37
N HIS A 294 -13.79 -2.10 9.44
CA HIS A 294 -12.37 -2.40 9.64
C HIS A 294 -11.51 -1.13 9.63
N ASN A 295 -11.41 -0.49 10.82
CA ASN A 295 -10.74 0.80 11.04
C ASN A 295 -9.36 0.90 10.37
N LYS A 296 -8.47 -0.09 10.56
CA LYS A 296 -7.10 -0.06 10.01
C LYS A 296 -7.08 0.14 8.50
N THR A 297 -7.91 -0.60 7.76
CA THR A 297 -7.97 -0.51 6.30
C THR A 297 -8.56 0.83 5.85
N VAL A 298 -9.63 1.29 6.50
CA VAL A 298 -10.25 2.60 6.17
C VAL A 298 -9.26 3.73 6.40
N ILE A 299 -8.59 3.75 7.56
CA ILE A 299 -7.59 4.76 7.92
C ILE A 299 -6.44 4.74 6.91
N ARG A 300 -5.85 3.57 6.67
CA ARG A 300 -4.71 3.42 5.76
C ARG A 300 -5.03 3.90 4.36
N ILE A 301 -6.14 3.46 3.76
CA ILE A 301 -6.49 3.85 2.39
C ILE A 301 -6.76 5.35 2.32
N LEU A 302 -7.53 5.92 3.25
CA LEU A 302 -7.83 7.36 3.23
C LEU A 302 -6.56 8.20 3.38
N ILE A 303 -5.66 7.82 4.28
CA ILE A 303 -4.40 8.53 4.53
C ILE A 303 -3.40 8.36 3.37
N ALA A 304 -3.29 7.16 2.80
CA ALA A 304 -2.33 6.87 1.73
C ALA A 304 -2.78 7.41 0.37
N ARG A 305 -4.08 7.55 0.12
CA ARG A 305 -4.62 7.98 -1.18
C ARG A 305 -5.12 9.42 -1.23
N SER A 306 -5.18 10.12 -0.09
CA SER A 306 -5.73 11.48 0.05
C SER A 306 -5.17 12.50 -0.96
N GLU A 307 -3.89 12.39 -1.29
CA GLU A 307 -3.16 13.32 -2.17
C GLU A 307 -2.84 12.74 -3.55
N ILE A 308 -3.38 11.56 -3.86
CA ILE A 308 -3.07 10.83 -5.10
C ILE A 308 -4.31 10.79 -5.99
N ASP A 309 -5.34 10.06 -5.56
CA ASP A 309 -6.50 9.75 -6.40
C ASP A 309 -7.80 9.55 -5.60
N LEU A 310 -7.85 10.02 -4.34
CA LEU A 310 -9.03 9.85 -3.49
C LEU A 310 -10.33 10.39 -4.12
N MET A 311 -10.26 11.46 -4.91
CA MET A 311 -11.42 11.97 -5.64
C MET A 311 -11.93 10.97 -6.69
N THR A 312 -11.02 10.33 -7.44
CA THR A 312 -11.37 9.27 -8.40
C THR A 312 -11.90 8.04 -7.67
N ILE A 313 -11.30 7.66 -6.54
CA ILE A 313 -11.78 6.55 -5.69
C ILE A 313 -13.22 6.80 -5.22
N ARG A 314 -13.53 8.01 -4.74
CA ARG A 314 -14.89 8.40 -4.34
C ARG A 314 -15.89 8.28 -5.48
N LYS A 315 -15.50 8.75 -6.67
CA LYS A 315 -16.33 8.62 -7.87
C LYS A 315 -16.62 7.15 -8.19
N ARG A 316 -15.60 6.29 -8.24
CA ARG A 316 -15.76 4.85 -8.49
C ARG A 316 -16.60 4.15 -7.42
N TYR A 317 -16.43 4.56 -6.16
CA TYR A 317 -17.22 4.06 -5.04
C TYR A 317 -18.71 4.34 -5.25
N LYS A 318 -19.07 5.59 -5.55
CA LYS A 318 -20.47 5.98 -5.78
C LYS A 318 -21.05 5.32 -7.02
N GLU A 319 -20.30 5.30 -8.13
CA GLU A 319 -20.73 4.63 -9.37
C GLU A 319 -21.05 3.15 -9.13
N ARG A 320 -20.26 2.46 -8.30
CA ARG A 320 -20.40 1.03 -8.07
C ARG A 320 -21.44 0.67 -7.00
N PHE A 321 -21.56 1.46 -5.93
CA PHE A 321 -22.34 1.09 -4.74
C PHE A 321 -23.56 2.00 -4.49
N GLY A 322 -23.77 3.04 -5.31
CA GLY A 322 -24.93 3.94 -5.25
C GLY A 322 -24.91 4.96 -4.11
N LYS A 323 -24.19 4.68 -3.01
CA LYS A 323 -23.94 5.62 -1.91
C LYS A 323 -22.54 6.21 -2.00
N SER A 324 -22.36 7.44 -1.55
CA SER A 324 -21.02 8.05 -1.49
C SER A 324 -20.22 7.48 -0.33
N LEU A 325 -18.90 7.40 -0.49
CA LEU A 325 -17.98 7.02 0.59
C LEU A 325 -18.16 7.91 1.84
N PHE A 326 -18.43 9.20 1.63
CA PHE A 326 -18.71 10.14 2.71
C PHE A 326 -19.96 9.74 3.50
N HIS A 327 -21.05 9.38 2.81
CA HIS A 327 -22.28 8.92 3.45
C HIS A 327 -22.04 7.68 4.31
N ASP A 328 -21.30 6.70 3.79
CA ASP A 328 -21.03 5.48 4.53
C ASP A 328 -20.09 5.72 5.73
N ILE A 329 -19.04 6.53 5.61
CA ILE A 329 -18.21 6.91 6.77
C ILE A 329 -19.07 7.59 7.86
N LYS A 330 -19.95 8.52 7.46
CA LYS A 330 -20.82 9.26 8.39
C LYS A 330 -21.81 8.35 9.14
N ASN A 331 -22.26 7.26 8.51
CA ASN A 331 -23.22 6.34 9.12
C ASN A 331 -22.57 5.30 10.05
N PHE A 332 -21.31 4.96 9.82
CA PHE A 332 -20.64 3.86 10.53
C PHE A 332 -19.58 4.32 11.55
N ALA A 333 -19.01 5.52 11.39
CA ALA A 333 -18.10 6.11 12.37
C ALA A 333 -18.82 7.14 13.26
N SER A 334 -18.24 7.48 14.42
CA SER A 334 -18.76 8.55 15.26
C SER A 334 -17.65 9.43 15.88
N GLY A 335 -18.06 10.59 16.40
CA GLY A 335 -17.22 11.44 17.26
C GLY A 335 -16.05 12.10 16.52
N HIS A 336 -14.91 12.23 17.19
CA HIS A 336 -13.72 12.88 16.62
C HIS A 336 -13.09 12.05 15.50
N TYR A 337 -13.18 10.73 15.59
CA TYR A 337 -12.71 9.81 14.56
C TYR A 337 -13.46 10.00 13.24
N GLU A 338 -14.80 9.98 13.28
CA GLU A 338 -15.65 10.27 12.11
C GLU A 338 -15.29 11.60 11.48
N LYS A 339 -15.23 12.67 12.27
CA LYS A 339 -14.92 14.02 11.77
C LYS A 339 -13.55 14.07 11.08
N ALA A 340 -12.55 13.34 11.58
CA ALA A 340 -11.24 13.25 10.95
C ALA A 340 -11.30 12.51 9.61
N LEU A 341 -11.96 11.35 9.56
CA LEU A 341 -12.12 10.60 8.31
C LEU A 341 -12.90 11.39 7.26
N LEU A 342 -13.99 12.05 7.67
CA LEU A 342 -14.78 12.90 6.78
C LEU A 342 -13.98 14.11 6.29
N ALA A 343 -13.09 14.68 7.11
CA ALA A 343 -12.22 15.77 6.66
C ALA A 343 -11.21 15.32 5.60
N ILE A 344 -10.67 14.09 5.72
CA ILE A 344 -9.79 13.50 4.69
C ILE A 344 -10.60 13.16 3.43
N CYS A 345 -11.80 12.60 3.60
CA CYS A 345 -12.66 12.18 2.50
C CYS A 345 -13.25 13.36 1.72
N ALA A 346 -13.66 14.42 2.40
CA ALA A 346 -14.31 15.59 1.82
C ALA A 346 -13.28 16.58 1.29
N GLY A 347 -12.53 16.20 0.25
CA GLY A 347 -12.01 17.18 -0.68
C GLY A 347 -13.17 17.90 -1.36
N ASP A 348 -13.43 19.13 -0.93
CA ASP A 348 -14.27 20.20 -1.49
C ASP A 348 -15.76 20.04 -1.84
N VAL A 349 -16.47 18.90 -1.77
CA VAL A 349 -17.96 18.94 -1.93
C VAL A 349 -18.68 17.76 -1.26
N GLU A 350 -19.74 18.07 -0.51
CA GLU A 350 -20.77 17.12 -0.03
C GLU A 350 -21.60 16.47 -1.17
N GLY A 351 -21.39 16.90 -2.43
CA GLY A 351 -22.22 16.53 -3.58
C GLY A 351 -21.64 15.48 -4.53
N TYR A 352 -20.37 15.09 -4.39
CA TYR A 352 -19.77 14.00 -5.18
C TYR A 352 -19.89 12.67 -4.46
#